data_AF-A0A098ENL8-F1
#
_entry.id   AF-A0A098ENL8-F1
#
_cell.length_a   1.000
_cell.length_b   1.000
_cell.length_c   1.000
_cell.angle_alpha   90.00
_cell.angle_beta   90.00
_cell.angle_gamma   90.00
#
_symmetry.space_group_name_H-M   'P 1'
#
loop_
_entity.id
_entity.type
_entity.pdbx_description
1 polymer ?
#
loop_
_entity_poly.entity_id
_entity_poly.type
_entity_poly.pdbx_seq_one_letter_code
_entity_poly.pdbx_strand_id
1 'polypeptide(L)'
;MKTIYSFETAKAYEKYRDITESFNRRLLDYQKLLEKDFALTELPKAIVWTSAELATTVFSEVPIPAFTNKDIIYMSPDLAEWRQLFLKQLDGKDLPHIERFYADYSENQLFTIAAHELTHHSDLFVDEFEGERDDSIWFEEGMCQYLPRKFVLNPAEFDEITAIESELVKVFTEDYGGRSLDDFGSASYLGSLSSIMFDYWRSFLAVKELIEGRFNNDIQAVFEQYRQWHEGGWKIPLTAFFGIGE
;
A
#
# COMPACT_ATOMS: atom_id res chain seq x y z
N MET A 1 18.99 5.75 -2.68
CA MET A 1 17.90 6.73 -2.51
C MET A 1 18.39 7.97 -1.74
N LYS A 2 18.16 9.19 -2.26
CA LYS A 2 18.39 10.45 -1.52
C LYS A 2 17.23 10.74 -0.56
N THR A 3 17.48 11.49 0.50
CA THR A 3 16.42 12.00 1.39
C THR A 3 16.22 13.49 1.16
N ILE A 4 14.98 13.90 0.88
CA ILE A 4 14.58 15.28 0.67
C ILE A 4 13.51 15.63 1.71
N TYR A 5 13.61 16.82 2.30
CA TYR A 5 12.63 17.35 3.23
C TYR A 5 11.95 18.56 2.59
N SER A 6 10.63 18.49 2.45
CA SER A 6 9.82 19.52 1.82
C SER A 6 8.70 19.92 2.76
N PHE A 7 8.97 20.92 3.60
CA PHE A 7 8.00 21.46 4.56
C PHE A 7 7.91 22.97 4.40
N GLU A 8 6.73 23.53 4.68
CA GLU A 8 6.39 24.94 4.53
C GLU A 8 7.20 25.82 5.49
N THR A 9 7.63 25.26 6.63
CA THR A 9 8.41 25.98 7.64
C THR A 9 9.49 25.09 8.26
N ALA A 10 10.58 25.71 8.73
CA ALA A 10 11.62 25.01 9.48
C ALA A 10 11.08 24.34 10.76
N LYS A 11 10.08 24.95 11.41
CA LYS A 11 9.44 24.36 12.60
C LYS A 11 8.70 23.07 12.27
N ALA A 12 8.06 23.00 11.10
CA ALA A 12 7.40 21.77 10.64
C ALA A 12 8.44 20.68 10.37
N TYR A 13 9.55 21.00 9.71
CA TYR A 13 10.67 20.05 9.55
C TYR A 13 11.18 19.53 10.90
N GLU A 14 11.49 20.41 11.86
CA GLU A 14 11.99 20.01 13.18
C GLU A 14 11.00 19.12 13.95
N LYS A 15 9.69 19.31 13.77
CA LYS A 15 8.65 18.45 14.37
C LYS A 15 8.78 16.98 13.93
N TYR A 16 9.15 16.73 12.67
CA TYR A 16 9.16 15.37 12.09
C TYR A 16 10.56 14.80 11.87
N ARG A 17 11.62 15.52 12.25
CA ARG A 17 13.00 15.09 12.04
C ARG A 17 13.27 13.71 12.63
N ASP A 18 12.87 13.47 13.88
CA ASP A 18 13.20 12.22 14.58
C ASP A 18 12.51 11.00 13.95
N ILE A 19 11.22 11.12 13.57
CA ILE A 19 10.47 10.04 12.92
C ILE A 19 10.99 9.78 11.49
N THR A 20 11.29 10.83 10.72
CA THR A 20 11.82 10.67 9.36
C THR A 20 13.23 10.06 9.37
N GLU A 21 14.11 10.45 10.31
CA GLU A 21 15.40 9.79 10.49
C GLU A 21 15.26 8.30 10.88
N SER A 22 14.32 7.99 11.77
CA SER A 22 14.00 6.61 12.14
C SER A 22 13.54 5.80 10.93
N PHE A 23 12.62 6.35 10.14
CA PHE A 23 12.08 5.70 8.95
C PHE A 23 13.14 5.53 7.86
N ASN A 24 13.98 6.53 7.62
CA ASN A 24 15.10 6.41 6.67
C ASN A 24 16.03 5.24 7.04
N ARG A 25 16.36 5.06 8.32
CA ARG A 25 17.18 3.93 8.78
C ARG A 25 16.49 2.59 8.53
N ARG A 26 15.21 2.48 8.89
CA ARG A 26 14.43 1.25 8.72
C ARG A 26 14.19 0.92 7.23
N LEU A 27 14.00 1.93 6.38
CA LEU A 27 13.89 1.76 4.92
C LEU A 27 15.15 1.15 4.34
N LEU A 28 16.35 1.49 4.84
CA LEU A 28 17.58 0.84 4.38
C LEU A 28 17.62 -0.66 4.69
N ASP A 29 17.03 -1.09 5.80
CA ASP A 29 16.98 -2.51 6.14
C ASP A 29 15.92 -3.26 5.33
N TYR A 30 14.76 -2.62 5.09
CA TYR A 30 13.74 -3.16 4.20
C TYR A 30 14.22 -3.18 2.73
N GLN A 31 14.96 -2.18 2.28
CA GLN A 31 15.58 -2.14 0.95
C GLN A 31 16.48 -3.35 0.73
N LYS A 32 17.36 -3.70 1.68
CA LYS A 32 18.24 -4.87 1.57
C LYS A 32 17.45 -6.17 1.45
N LEU A 33 16.31 -6.27 2.13
CA LEU A 33 15.40 -7.42 1.99
C LEU A 33 14.87 -7.49 0.55
N LEU A 34 14.38 -6.38 0.00
CA LEU A 34 13.86 -6.32 -1.36
C LEU A 34 14.94 -6.59 -2.41
N GLU A 35 16.15 -6.05 -2.25
CA GLU A 35 17.30 -6.30 -3.13
C GLU A 35 17.67 -7.80 -3.14
N LYS A 36 17.62 -8.44 -1.96
CA LYS A 36 18.01 -9.84 -1.79
C LYS A 36 16.96 -10.81 -2.31
N ASP A 37 15.70 -10.58 -1.98
CA ASP A 37 14.64 -11.57 -2.11
C ASP A 37 13.54 -11.17 -3.12
N PHE A 38 13.46 -9.89 -3.53
CA PHE A 38 12.34 -9.37 -4.34
C PHE A 38 12.79 -8.49 -5.51
N ALA A 39 13.95 -8.78 -6.09
CA ALA A 39 14.45 -8.15 -7.33
C ALA A 39 14.30 -6.61 -7.37
N LEU A 40 14.56 -5.92 -6.26
CA LEU A 40 14.75 -4.47 -6.29
C LEU A 40 16.14 -4.19 -6.86
N THR A 41 16.26 -4.02 -8.18
CA THR A 41 17.56 -3.73 -8.81
C THR A 41 17.76 -2.25 -9.08
N GLU A 42 16.68 -1.52 -9.39
CA GLU A 42 16.70 -0.07 -9.55
C GLU A 42 16.10 0.64 -8.33
N LEU A 43 16.92 1.44 -7.66
CA LEU A 43 16.48 2.18 -6.48
C LEU A 43 15.78 3.50 -6.85
N PRO A 44 14.74 3.91 -6.10
CA PRO A 44 14.23 5.27 -6.19
C PRO A 44 15.35 6.29 -6.02
N LYS A 45 15.29 7.33 -6.84
CA LYS A 45 16.23 8.46 -6.80
C LYS A 45 16.11 9.19 -5.48
N ALA A 46 14.90 9.35 -4.94
CA ALA A 46 14.68 10.03 -3.67
C ALA A 46 13.40 9.59 -2.95
N ILE A 47 13.40 9.78 -1.63
CA ILE A 47 12.20 9.93 -0.82
C ILE A 47 12.06 11.40 -0.40
N VAL A 48 10.86 11.96 -0.58
CA VAL A 48 10.47 13.31 -0.19
C VAL A 48 9.56 13.21 1.02
N TRP A 49 10.09 13.56 2.19
CA TRP A 49 9.29 13.74 3.41
C TRP A 49 8.61 15.09 3.37
N THR A 50 7.29 15.12 3.45
CA THR A 50 6.50 16.35 3.28
C THR A 50 5.26 16.42 4.17
N SER A 51 4.56 17.55 4.20
CA SER A 51 3.28 17.65 4.90
C SER A 51 2.19 16.88 4.14
N ALA A 52 1.16 16.42 4.85
CA ALA A 52 0.02 15.77 4.21
C ALA A 52 -0.67 16.72 3.20
N GLU A 53 -0.73 18.01 3.52
CA GLU A 53 -1.26 19.06 2.64
C GLU A 53 -0.46 19.14 1.32
N LEU A 54 0.86 19.27 1.39
CA LEU A 54 1.69 19.33 0.17
C LEU A 54 1.61 18.04 -0.64
N ALA A 55 1.62 16.87 0.02
CA ALA A 55 1.49 15.58 -0.65
C ALA A 55 0.20 15.47 -1.48
N THR A 56 -0.91 15.97 -0.94
CA THR A 56 -2.26 15.76 -1.51
C THR A 56 -2.80 16.94 -2.34
N THR A 57 -2.10 18.08 -2.35
CA THR A 57 -2.57 19.29 -3.07
C THR A 57 -1.53 19.94 -3.98
N VAL A 58 -0.24 19.68 -3.76
CA VAL A 58 0.85 20.29 -4.55
C VAL A 58 1.60 19.24 -5.36
N PHE A 59 1.93 18.10 -4.77
CA PHE A 59 2.68 17.04 -5.44
C PHE A 59 1.79 16.00 -6.12
N SER A 60 0.53 15.89 -5.69
CA SER A 60 -0.49 14.99 -6.23
C SER A 60 -1.89 15.60 -6.02
N GLU A 61 -2.89 15.00 -6.64
CA GLU A 61 -4.32 15.25 -6.41
C GLU A 61 -4.99 14.07 -5.67
N VAL A 62 -4.24 13.01 -5.34
CA VAL A 62 -4.72 11.82 -4.63
C VAL A 62 -4.92 12.16 -3.14
N PRO A 63 -6.02 11.74 -2.49
CA PRO A 63 -6.33 12.09 -1.10
C PRO A 63 -5.48 11.35 -0.05
N ILE A 64 -4.51 10.53 -0.47
CA ILE A 64 -3.64 9.73 0.38
C ILE A 64 -2.26 10.41 0.43
N PRO A 65 -1.72 10.77 1.62
CA PRO A 65 -0.47 11.52 1.74
C PRO A 65 0.78 10.61 1.64
N ALA A 66 0.71 9.60 0.79
CA ALA A 66 1.80 8.76 0.35
C ALA A 66 1.52 8.31 -1.10
N PHE A 67 2.53 8.41 -1.96
CA PHE A 67 2.48 7.89 -3.32
C PHE A 67 3.89 7.85 -3.92
N THR A 68 4.05 7.05 -4.97
CA THR A 68 5.24 6.99 -5.80
C THR A 68 4.96 7.61 -7.15
N ASN A 69 5.85 8.48 -7.60
CA ASN A 69 5.79 9.07 -8.94
C ASN A 69 7.13 8.83 -9.62
N LYS A 70 7.14 7.85 -10.54
CA LYS A 70 8.35 7.36 -11.20
C LYS A 70 9.39 6.99 -10.14
N ASP A 71 10.56 7.62 -10.18
CA ASP A 71 11.68 7.32 -9.30
C ASP A 71 11.64 8.03 -7.93
N ILE A 72 10.52 8.66 -7.56
CA ILE A 72 10.43 9.49 -6.35
C ILE A 72 9.25 9.06 -5.50
N ILE A 73 9.55 8.71 -4.25
CA ILE A 73 8.57 8.43 -3.20
C ILE A 73 8.22 9.74 -2.50
N TYR A 74 6.94 9.99 -2.27
CA TYR A 74 6.43 11.09 -1.47
C TYR A 74 5.68 10.53 -0.28
N MET A 75 5.97 11.02 0.93
CA MET A 75 5.25 10.56 2.11
C MET A 75 5.19 11.62 3.20
N SER A 76 4.03 11.72 3.85
CA SER A 76 3.90 12.43 5.11
C SER A 76 4.24 11.55 6.32
N PRO A 77 5.14 12.00 7.20
CA PRO A 77 5.46 11.28 8.44
C PRO A 77 4.52 11.64 9.60
N ASP A 78 3.46 12.43 9.40
CA ASP A 78 2.58 12.85 10.49
C ASP A 78 1.60 11.74 10.90
N LEU A 79 1.95 11.01 11.96
CA LEU A 79 1.11 9.97 12.51
C LEU A 79 -0.29 10.46 12.92
N ALA A 80 -0.42 11.70 13.40
CA ALA A 80 -1.73 12.22 13.82
C ALA A 80 -2.66 12.45 12.62
N GLU A 81 -2.14 12.98 11.51
CA GLU A 81 -2.88 13.13 10.25
C GLU A 81 -3.29 11.79 9.67
N TRP A 82 -2.40 10.79 9.69
CA TRP A 82 -2.73 9.43 9.25
C TRP A 82 -3.85 8.80 10.08
N ARG A 83 -3.82 8.94 11.41
CA ARG A 83 -4.91 8.47 12.28
C ARG A 83 -6.24 9.15 11.93
N GLN A 84 -6.23 10.45 11.66
CA GLN A 84 -7.43 11.17 11.24
C GLN A 84 -7.94 10.70 9.87
N LEU A 85 -7.04 10.47 8.91
CA LEU A 85 -7.38 9.91 7.60
C LEU A 85 -8.06 8.54 7.74
N PHE A 86 -7.50 7.65 8.56
CA PHE A 86 -8.06 6.32 8.81
C PHE A 86 -9.36 6.31 9.62
N LEU A 87 -9.64 7.37 10.38
CA LEU A 87 -10.98 7.56 10.95
C LEU A 87 -11.96 8.08 9.90
N LYS A 88 -11.52 8.98 9.02
CA LYS A 88 -12.35 9.54 7.94
C LYS A 88 -12.79 8.48 6.92
N GLN A 89 -11.95 7.49 6.61
CA GLN A 89 -12.33 6.39 5.70
C GLN A 89 -13.51 5.55 6.21
N LEU A 90 -13.87 5.62 7.50
CA LEU A 90 -15.01 4.87 8.05
C LEU A 90 -16.36 5.44 7.60
N ASP A 91 -16.37 6.61 6.94
CA ASP A 91 -17.54 7.24 6.33
C ASP A 91 -18.74 7.38 7.29
N GLY A 92 -18.44 7.62 8.57
CA GLY A 92 -19.45 7.76 9.63
C GLY A 92 -20.12 6.45 10.07
N LYS A 93 -19.65 5.28 9.64
CA LYS A 93 -20.13 3.99 10.16
C LYS A 93 -19.69 3.79 11.62
N ASP A 94 -20.63 3.39 12.48
CA ASP A 94 -20.40 3.15 13.90
C ASP A 94 -19.66 1.83 14.13
N LEU A 95 -18.32 1.92 14.26
CA LEU A 95 -17.42 0.77 14.42
C LEU A 95 -16.42 1.03 15.56
N PRO A 96 -16.86 1.05 16.84
CA PRO A 96 -16.07 1.60 17.94
C PRO A 96 -14.72 0.92 18.19
N HIS A 97 -14.60 -0.39 17.94
CA HIS A 97 -13.31 -1.08 18.07
C HIS A 97 -12.36 -0.79 16.91
N ILE A 98 -12.87 -0.56 15.69
CA ILE A 98 -12.07 -0.16 14.54
C ILE A 98 -11.63 1.30 14.67
N GLU A 99 -12.53 2.18 15.13
CA GLU A 99 -12.19 3.56 15.49
C GLU A 99 -11.05 3.59 16.51
N ARG A 100 -11.14 2.76 17.56
CA ARG A 100 -10.08 2.66 18.56
C ARG A 100 -8.78 2.16 17.96
N PHE A 101 -8.82 1.13 17.11
CA PHE A 101 -7.64 0.61 16.43
C PHE A 101 -6.92 1.73 15.65
N TYR A 102 -7.64 2.52 14.85
CA TYR A 102 -7.03 3.60 14.09
C TYR A 102 -6.66 4.81 14.95
N ALA A 103 -7.34 5.08 16.06
CA ALA A 103 -6.91 6.10 17.02
C ALA A 103 -5.57 5.74 17.68
N ASP A 104 -5.34 4.44 17.91
CA ASP A 104 -4.13 3.88 18.51
C ASP A 104 -3.05 3.48 17.47
N TYR A 105 -3.26 3.77 16.17
CA TYR A 105 -2.37 3.38 15.06
C TYR A 105 -0.91 3.74 15.32
N SER A 106 0.01 2.80 15.16
CA SER A 106 1.39 2.91 15.64
C SER A 106 2.37 3.42 14.58
N GLU A 107 3.56 3.85 15.00
CA GLU A 107 4.66 4.17 14.08
C GLU A 107 5.12 2.97 13.25
N ASN A 108 4.95 1.74 13.74
CA ASN A 108 5.25 0.53 12.97
C ASN A 108 4.29 0.35 11.81
N GLN A 109 2.99 0.53 12.07
CA GLN A 109 1.96 0.45 11.04
C GLN A 109 2.04 1.65 10.08
N LEU A 110 2.50 2.81 10.54
CA LEU A 110 2.79 3.92 9.62
C LEU A 110 4.02 3.63 8.75
N PHE A 111 5.07 3.03 9.31
CA PHE A 111 6.25 2.66 8.55
C PHE A 111 5.95 1.68 7.42
N THR A 112 4.97 0.79 7.56
CA THR A 112 4.60 -0.11 6.47
C THR A 112 4.11 0.63 5.24
N ILE A 113 3.59 1.85 5.37
CA ILE A 113 3.21 2.71 4.24
C ILE A 113 4.46 3.24 3.53
N ALA A 114 5.49 3.67 4.27
CA ALA A 114 6.77 4.07 3.65
C ALA A 114 7.41 2.91 2.88
N ALA A 115 7.34 1.72 3.48
CA ALA A 115 7.88 0.51 2.91
C ALA A 115 7.05 0.03 1.70
N HIS A 116 5.72 0.20 1.71
CA HIS A 116 4.82 -0.04 0.58
C HIS A 116 5.27 0.75 -0.65
N GLU A 117 5.52 2.06 -0.50
CA GLU A 117 6.02 2.90 -1.60
C GLU A 117 7.36 2.40 -2.16
N LEU A 118 8.26 1.92 -1.29
CA LEU A 118 9.51 1.33 -1.75
C LEU A 118 9.29 -0.01 -2.47
N THR A 119 8.27 -0.79 -2.09
CA THR A 119 7.96 -2.08 -2.70
C THR A 119 7.56 -1.95 -4.16
N HIS A 120 6.88 -0.88 -4.57
CA HIS A 120 6.52 -0.63 -5.99
C HIS A 120 7.74 -0.65 -6.93
N HIS A 121 8.95 -0.40 -6.43
CA HIS A 121 10.18 -0.46 -7.22
C HIS A 121 10.73 -1.88 -7.45
N SER A 122 10.01 -2.92 -7.05
CA SER A 122 10.39 -4.31 -7.31
C SER A 122 10.22 -4.65 -8.79
N ASP A 123 11.27 -5.17 -9.43
CA ASP A 123 11.23 -5.64 -10.83
C ASP A 123 10.41 -6.93 -11.00
N LEU A 124 9.79 -7.44 -9.92
CA LEU A 124 8.85 -8.56 -10.01
C LEU A 124 7.46 -8.12 -10.49
N PHE A 125 7.16 -6.82 -10.45
CA PHE A 125 5.96 -6.25 -11.06
C PHE A 125 6.18 -6.04 -12.56
N VAL A 126 5.16 -6.37 -13.35
CA VAL A 126 5.26 -6.41 -14.82
C VAL A 126 4.78 -5.11 -15.48
N ASP A 127 4.06 -4.28 -14.74
CA ASP A 127 3.57 -2.99 -15.22
C ASP A 127 4.61 -1.92 -14.86
N GLU A 128 5.22 -1.29 -15.86
CA GLU A 128 6.01 -0.08 -15.64
C GLU A 128 5.05 1.07 -15.28
N PHE A 129 5.47 2.05 -14.47
CA PHE A 129 4.68 3.24 -14.07
C PHE A 129 4.02 4.03 -15.24
N GLU A 130 4.34 3.70 -16.49
CA GLU A 130 3.79 4.29 -17.73
C GLU A 130 3.23 3.22 -18.71
N GLY A 131 2.83 2.05 -18.20
CA GLY A 131 2.31 0.93 -19.00
C GLY A 131 0.98 1.21 -19.71
N GLU A 132 0.67 0.40 -20.74
CA GLU A 132 -0.60 0.48 -21.50
C GLU A 132 -1.84 0.04 -20.69
N ARG A 133 -1.63 -0.41 -19.45
CA ARG A 133 -2.64 -1.03 -18.60
C ARG A 133 -2.94 -0.18 -17.37
N ASP A 134 -4.16 0.35 -17.34
CA ASP A 134 -4.70 1.13 -16.21
C ASP A 134 -5.56 0.28 -15.26
N ASP A 135 -5.67 -1.04 -15.47
CA ASP A 135 -6.58 -1.97 -14.77
C ASP A 135 -5.88 -3.18 -14.12
N SER A 136 -6.57 -3.86 -13.19
CA SER A 136 -6.07 -4.89 -12.25
C SER A 136 -4.73 -4.60 -11.56
N ILE A 137 -4.54 -3.38 -11.06
CA ILE A 137 -3.38 -3.07 -10.20
C ILE A 137 -3.48 -3.75 -8.81
N TRP A 138 -4.60 -4.42 -8.52
CA TRP A 138 -4.87 -5.07 -7.23
C TRP A 138 -3.77 -6.04 -6.79
N PHE A 139 -3.11 -6.73 -7.73
CA PHE A 139 -2.05 -7.66 -7.36
C PHE A 139 -0.83 -6.91 -6.85
N GLU A 140 -0.40 -5.87 -7.56
CA GLU A 140 0.72 -5.02 -7.16
C GLU A 140 0.42 -4.33 -5.84
N GLU A 141 -0.71 -3.63 -5.74
CA GLU A 141 -1.12 -2.92 -4.53
C GLU A 141 -1.29 -3.88 -3.33
N GLY A 142 -1.85 -5.07 -3.57
CA GLY A 142 -1.98 -6.12 -2.56
C GLY A 142 -0.63 -6.66 -2.09
N MET A 143 0.34 -6.85 -3.00
CA MET A 143 1.70 -7.27 -2.68
C MET A 143 2.47 -6.16 -1.94
N CYS A 144 2.33 -4.92 -2.38
CA CYS A 144 2.88 -3.74 -1.72
C CYS A 144 2.26 -3.53 -0.32
N GLN A 145 1.04 -3.96 -0.06
CA GLN A 145 0.50 -4.03 1.32
C GLN A 145 1.07 -5.24 2.08
N TYR A 146 1.05 -6.43 1.48
CA TYR A 146 1.39 -7.68 2.15
C TYR A 146 2.86 -7.75 2.59
N LEU A 147 3.81 -7.47 1.69
CA LEU A 147 5.24 -7.62 1.95
C LEU A 147 5.72 -6.77 3.14
N PRO A 148 5.54 -5.44 3.16
CA PRO A 148 6.01 -4.65 4.29
C PRO A 148 5.31 -5.04 5.59
N ARG A 149 4.01 -5.34 5.56
CA ARG A 149 3.29 -5.82 6.76
C ARG A 149 3.86 -7.13 7.28
N LYS A 150 4.15 -8.09 6.40
CA LYS A 150 4.67 -9.42 6.76
C LYS A 150 6.06 -9.37 7.39
N PHE A 151 6.93 -8.47 6.90
CA PHE A 151 8.33 -8.42 7.32
C PHE A 151 8.65 -7.35 8.37
N VAL A 152 7.79 -6.35 8.53
CA VAL A 152 7.96 -5.28 9.53
C VAL A 152 7.17 -5.55 10.80
N LEU A 153 5.89 -5.91 10.65
CA LEU A 153 5.01 -6.06 11.79
C LEU A 153 5.30 -7.38 12.51
N ASN A 154 5.10 -7.37 13.83
CA ASN A 154 5.10 -8.63 14.56
C ASN A 154 3.81 -9.42 14.25
N PRO A 155 3.75 -10.73 14.55
CA PRO A 155 2.58 -11.55 14.23
C PRO A 155 1.26 -11.02 14.78
N ALA A 156 1.24 -10.47 16.00
CA ALA A 156 0.01 -9.92 16.58
C ALA A 156 -0.45 -8.64 15.87
N GLU A 157 0.47 -7.74 15.52
CA GLU A 157 0.16 -6.54 14.72
C GLU A 157 -0.37 -6.92 13.32
N PHE A 158 0.23 -7.93 12.69
CA PHE A 158 -0.19 -8.43 11.37
C PHE A 158 -1.58 -9.09 11.40
N ASP A 159 -1.85 -9.91 12.42
CA ASP A 159 -3.15 -10.56 12.60
C ASP A 159 -4.25 -9.53 12.93
N GLU A 160 -3.94 -8.53 13.77
CA GLU A 160 -4.89 -7.48 14.14
C GLU A 160 -5.31 -6.64 12.93
N ILE A 161 -4.36 -6.11 12.15
CA ILE A 161 -4.69 -5.32 10.95
C ILE A 161 -5.45 -6.16 9.91
N THR A 162 -5.10 -7.44 9.78
CA THR A 162 -5.84 -8.38 8.90
C THR A 162 -7.28 -8.53 9.35
N ALA A 163 -7.53 -8.70 10.65
CA ALA A 163 -8.87 -8.85 11.20
C ALA A 163 -9.71 -7.58 11.00
N ILE A 164 -9.12 -6.40 11.25
CA ILE A 164 -9.77 -5.09 11.06
C ILE A 164 -10.16 -4.91 9.59
N GLU A 165 -9.25 -5.12 8.65
CA GLU A 165 -9.53 -4.92 7.23
C GLU A 165 -10.48 -5.97 6.66
N SER A 166 -10.44 -7.22 7.17
CA SER A 166 -11.43 -8.24 6.84
C SER A 166 -12.84 -7.83 7.27
N GLU A 167 -12.98 -7.15 8.41
CA GLU A 167 -14.26 -6.61 8.86
C GLU A 167 -14.69 -5.41 8.03
N LEU A 168 -13.77 -4.49 7.72
CA LEU A 168 -14.05 -3.34 6.86
C LEU A 168 -14.54 -3.77 5.48
N VAL A 169 -13.92 -4.78 4.86
CA VAL A 169 -14.42 -5.33 3.59
C VAL A 169 -15.86 -5.82 3.74
N LYS A 170 -16.20 -6.58 4.79
CA LYS A 170 -17.59 -7.04 5.00
C LYS A 170 -18.56 -5.87 5.16
N VAL A 171 -18.18 -4.85 5.93
CA VAL A 171 -19.01 -3.69 6.23
C VAL A 171 -19.25 -2.81 5.00
N PHE A 172 -18.26 -2.67 4.12
CA PHE A 172 -18.33 -1.83 2.92
C PHE A 172 -18.72 -2.62 1.65
N THR A 173 -18.90 -3.94 1.74
CA THR A 173 -19.37 -4.77 0.62
C THR A 173 -20.76 -4.34 0.13
N GLU A 174 -21.64 -3.86 1.02
CA GLU A 174 -22.96 -3.35 0.61
C GLU A 174 -22.83 -2.12 -0.32
N ASP A 175 -21.85 -1.25 -0.06
CA ASP A 175 -21.67 0.00 -0.80
C ASP A 175 -20.86 -0.19 -2.09
N TYR A 176 -19.85 -1.07 -2.06
CA TYR A 176 -18.83 -1.16 -3.10
C TYR A 176 -18.59 -2.58 -3.66
N GLY A 177 -19.20 -3.62 -3.07
CA GLY A 177 -18.90 -5.02 -3.37
C GLY A 177 -19.34 -5.52 -4.75
N GLY A 178 -20.11 -4.74 -5.50
CA GLY A 178 -20.51 -5.09 -6.87
C GLY A 178 -19.42 -4.88 -7.94
N ARG A 179 -18.22 -4.42 -7.55
CA ARG A 179 -17.09 -4.12 -8.46
C ARG A 179 -16.10 -5.27 -8.47
N SER A 180 -15.55 -5.60 -9.63
CA SER A 180 -14.50 -6.62 -9.72
C SER A 180 -13.22 -6.11 -9.05
N LEU A 181 -12.38 -7.03 -8.56
CA LEU A 181 -11.01 -6.68 -8.16
C LEU A 181 -10.17 -6.22 -9.36
N ASP A 182 -10.47 -6.76 -10.54
CA ASP A 182 -9.81 -6.36 -11.78
C ASP A 182 -10.19 -4.94 -12.23
N ASP A 183 -11.27 -4.36 -11.70
CA ASP A 183 -11.63 -2.96 -11.93
C ASP A 183 -10.77 -1.97 -11.12
N PHE A 184 -9.94 -2.46 -10.18
CA PHE A 184 -9.05 -1.60 -9.41
C PHE A 184 -7.93 -1.08 -10.32
N GLY A 185 -7.85 0.26 -10.43
CA GLY A 185 -6.95 0.94 -11.35
C GLY A 185 -6.92 2.45 -11.15
N SER A 186 -6.35 3.18 -12.10
CA SER A 186 -6.21 4.65 -12.07
C SER A 186 -7.54 5.39 -11.79
N ALA A 187 -8.66 4.85 -12.30
CA ALA A 187 -9.98 5.42 -12.11
C ALA A 187 -10.52 5.28 -10.67
N SER A 188 -10.03 4.31 -9.88
CA SER A 188 -10.46 4.12 -8.49
C SER A 188 -10.13 5.35 -7.63
N TYR A 189 -9.05 6.06 -7.95
CA TYR A 189 -8.62 7.28 -7.23
C TYR A 189 -9.55 8.48 -7.43
N LEU A 190 -10.54 8.39 -8.32
CA LEU A 190 -11.62 9.39 -8.45
C LEU A 190 -12.77 9.16 -7.44
N GLY A 191 -12.75 8.04 -6.72
CA GLY A 191 -13.75 7.68 -5.73
C GLY A 191 -13.64 8.44 -4.40
N SER A 192 -14.54 8.14 -3.47
CA SER A 192 -14.38 8.55 -2.07
C SER A 192 -13.17 7.85 -1.45
N LEU A 193 -12.62 8.41 -0.35
CA LEU A 193 -11.54 7.77 0.40
C LEU A 193 -11.91 6.33 0.78
N SER A 194 -13.13 6.10 1.27
CA SER A 194 -13.62 4.76 1.64
C SER A 194 -13.69 3.80 0.46
N SER A 195 -14.08 4.30 -0.72
CA SER A 195 -14.08 3.52 -1.96
C SER A 195 -12.66 3.10 -2.36
N ILE A 196 -11.69 4.02 -2.27
CA ILE A 196 -10.28 3.74 -2.57
C ILE A 196 -9.73 2.70 -1.59
N MET A 197 -9.93 2.94 -0.28
CA MET A 197 -9.44 2.04 0.75
C MET A 197 -10.09 0.65 0.68
N PHE A 198 -11.34 0.55 0.25
CA PHE A 198 -12.01 -0.72 0.01
C PHE A 198 -11.28 -1.57 -1.05
N ASP A 199 -10.82 -0.96 -2.14
CA ASP A 199 -10.04 -1.65 -3.17
C ASP A 199 -8.68 -2.12 -2.60
N TYR A 200 -8.00 -1.30 -1.80
CA TYR A 200 -6.78 -1.69 -1.10
C TYR A 200 -6.97 -2.88 -0.14
N TRP A 201 -8.02 -2.86 0.70
CA TRP A 201 -8.27 -3.95 1.64
C TRP A 201 -8.56 -5.26 0.92
N ARG A 202 -9.39 -5.24 -0.13
CA ARG A 202 -9.67 -6.44 -0.92
C ARG A 202 -8.42 -6.97 -1.61
N SER A 203 -7.58 -6.08 -2.15
CA SER A 203 -6.31 -6.41 -2.79
C SER A 203 -5.36 -7.13 -1.81
N PHE A 204 -5.17 -6.55 -0.62
CA PHE A 204 -4.36 -7.15 0.44
C PHE A 204 -4.88 -8.54 0.85
N LEU A 205 -6.19 -8.67 1.09
CA LEU A 205 -6.79 -9.94 1.51
C LEU A 205 -6.71 -11.01 0.42
N ALA A 206 -6.90 -10.63 -0.85
CA ALA A 206 -6.77 -11.52 -2.00
C ALA A 206 -5.33 -12.05 -2.11
N VAL A 207 -4.33 -11.16 -2.05
CA VAL A 207 -2.91 -11.55 -2.08
C VAL A 207 -2.53 -12.42 -0.88
N LYS A 208 -3.01 -12.08 0.32
CA LYS A 208 -2.79 -12.89 1.53
C LYS A 208 -3.35 -14.30 1.36
N GLU A 209 -4.57 -14.44 0.85
CA GLU A 209 -5.19 -15.74 0.57
C GLU A 209 -4.42 -16.54 -0.48
N LEU A 210 -3.93 -15.88 -1.55
CA LEU A 210 -3.05 -16.53 -2.50
C LEU A 210 -1.81 -17.08 -1.80
N ILE A 211 -1.02 -16.22 -1.17
CA ILE A 211 0.27 -16.60 -0.59
C ILE A 211 0.08 -17.65 0.48
N GLU A 212 -0.74 -17.37 1.50
CA GLU A 212 -0.81 -18.19 2.70
C GLU A 212 -1.76 -19.40 2.51
N GLY A 213 -2.87 -19.21 1.80
CA GLY A 213 -3.92 -20.23 1.62
C GLY A 213 -3.69 -21.16 0.43
N ARG A 214 -3.17 -20.66 -0.70
CA ARG A 214 -3.07 -21.44 -1.95
C ARG A 214 -1.64 -21.84 -2.31
N PHE A 215 -0.67 -21.00 -1.96
CA PHE A 215 0.75 -21.22 -2.26
C PHE A 215 1.58 -21.60 -1.03
N ASN A 216 0.94 -21.98 0.09
CA ASN A 216 1.60 -22.49 1.30
C ASN A 216 2.71 -21.58 1.85
N ASN A 217 2.49 -20.26 1.83
CA ASN A 217 3.43 -19.19 2.18
C ASN A 217 4.60 -19.01 1.20
N ASP A 218 4.53 -19.58 -0.01
CA ASP A 218 5.54 -19.39 -1.05
C ASP A 218 5.24 -18.13 -1.89
N ILE A 219 5.84 -17.01 -1.48
CA ILE A 219 5.69 -15.72 -2.15
C ILE A 219 6.30 -15.75 -3.57
N GLN A 220 7.40 -16.46 -3.77
CA GLN A 220 8.08 -16.50 -5.07
C GLN A 220 7.26 -17.28 -6.09
N ALA A 221 6.60 -18.36 -5.66
CA ALA A 221 5.68 -19.09 -6.51
C ALA A 221 4.49 -18.23 -6.98
N VAL A 222 3.99 -17.33 -6.13
CA VAL A 222 2.92 -16.39 -6.52
C VAL A 222 3.40 -15.40 -7.59
N PHE A 223 4.59 -14.80 -7.42
CA PHE A 223 5.18 -13.93 -8.45
C PHE A 223 5.49 -14.67 -9.75
N GLU A 224 5.90 -15.92 -9.68
CA GLU A 224 6.12 -16.75 -10.87
C GLU A 224 4.82 -16.99 -11.65
N GLN A 225 3.72 -17.26 -10.95
CA GLN A 225 2.40 -17.36 -11.58
C GLN A 225 1.92 -16.03 -12.18
N TYR A 226 2.20 -14.91 -11.49
CA TYR A 226 1.90 -13.58 -12.02
C TYR A 226 2.64 -13.29 -13.33
N ARG A 227 3.94 -13.60 -13.41
CA ARG A 227 4.72 -13.50 -14.65
C ARG A 227 4.18 -14.40 -15.75
N GLN A 228 3.82 -15.65 -15.44
CA GLN A 228 3.25 -16.57 -16.43
C GLN A 228 1.93 -16.07 -17.02
N TRP A 229 1.09 -15.42 -16.21
CA TRP A 229 -0.12 -14.77 -16.69
C TRP A 229 0.19 -13.63 -17.67
N HIS A 230 1.19 -12.79 -17.35
CA HIS A 230 1.64 -11.70 -18.20
C HIS A 230 2.24 -12.20 -19.52
N GLU A 231 3.22 -13.11 -19.46
CA GLU A 231 3.85 -13.73 -20.65
C GLU A 231 2.85 -14.53 -21.50
N GLY A 232 1.78 -15.03 -20.87
CA GLY A 232 0.65 -15.67 -21.54
C GLY A 232 -0.20 -14.73 -22.40
N GLY A 233 0.04 -13.42 -22.34
CA GLY A 233 -0.61 -12.37 -23.12
C GLY A 233 -1.99 -11.98 -22.60
N TRP A 234 -2.21 -12.03 -21.29
CA TRP A 234 -3.43 -11.51 -20.64
C TRP A 234 -4.76 -12.04 -21.20
N LYS A 235 -4.79 -13.31 -21.62
CA LYS A 235 -5.95 -13.90 -22.30
C LYS A 235 -7.23 -13.95 -21.45
N ILE A 236 -7.08 -13.88 -20.13
CA ILE A 236 -8.16 -13.87 -19.15
C ILE A 236 -7.82 -12.86 -18.04
N PRO A 237 -8.84 -12.31 -17.34
CA PRO A 237 -8.61 -11.43 -16.19
C PRO A 237 -7.75 -12.11 -15.11
N LEU A 238 -7.01 -11.30 -14.33
CA LEU A 238 -6.05 -11.82 -13.36
C LEU A 238 -6.74 -12.58 -12.22
N THR A 239 -7.90 -12.09 -11.77
CA THR A 239 -8.72 -12.80 -10.78
C THR A 239 -9.11 -14.21 -11.28
N ALA A 240 -9.51 -14.32 -12.55
CA ALA A 240 -9.87 -15.58 -13.18
C ALA A 240 -8.66 -16.52 -13.33
N PHE A 241 -7.48 -15.99 -13.67
CA PHE A 241 -6.25 -16.78 -13.77
C PHE A 241 -5.85 -17.40 -12.42
N PHE A 242 -5.91 -16.61 -11.35
CA PHE A 242 -5.63 -17.09 -10.00
C PHE A 242 -6.80 -17.86 -9.34
N GLY A 243 -7.98 -17.85 -9.96
CA GLY A 243 -9.20 -18.44 -9.42
C GLY A 243 -9.70 -17.75 -8.15
N ILE A 244 -9.49 -16.44 -8.01
CA ILE A 244 -10.03 -15.64 -6.92
C ILE A 244 -11.48 -15.32 -7.26
N GLY A 245 -12.41 -15.60 -6.33
CA GLY A 245 -13.81 -15.23 -6.51
C GLY A 245 -13.99 -13.73 -6.33
N GLU A 246 -14.91 -13.13 -7.08
CA GLU A 246 -15.38 -11.76 -6.87
C GLU A 246 -16.06 -11.60 -5.50
#